data_AF-A0A2T6AIA7-F1
#
_entry.id   AF-A0A2T6AIA7-F1
#
_cell.length_a   1.000
_cell.length_b   1.000
_cell.length_c   1.000
_cell.angle_alpha   90.00
_cell.angle_beta   90.00
_cell.angle_gamma   90.00
#
_symmetry.space_group_name_H-M   'P 1'
#
loop_
_entity.id
_entity.type
_entity.pdbx_description
1 polymer ?
#
loop_
_entity_poly.entity_id
_entity_poly.type
_entity_poly.pdbx_seq_one_letter_code
_entity_poly.pdbx_strand_id
1 'polypeptide(L)'
;MTFDIGELDNSLEVLSQSYILHNKFTHIKTLDFYRTIEEEYKLHKIDRKLEKLKNNEEFISNNSRSNNLKELIFKAIDISDSLDDVIHELENQVIKTSIGRGISFTDKKGASFKGSAIDRKLSLSGIKNLLSYKEQEKRFNRGLSR
;
A
#
# COMPACT_ATOMS: atom_id res chain seq x y z
N MET A 1 -51.63 -42.12 -3.56
CA MET A 1 -50.17 -42.28 -3.42
C MET A 1 -49.66 -40.95 -2.89
N THR A 2 -49.62 -40.82 -1.58
CA THR A 2 -49.16 -39.62 -0.86
C THR A 2 -47.64 -39.64 -0.83
N PHE A 3 -47.00 -38.61 -1.38
CA PHE A 3 -45.55 -38.45 -1.31
C PHE A 3 -45.20 -37.89 0.07
N ASP A 4 -44.36 -38.64 0.80
CA ASP A 4 -43.82 -38.24 2.09
C ASP A 4 -42.97 -36.97 1.93
N ILE A 5 -43.32 -35.94 2.68
CA ILE A 5 -42.68 -34.61 2.69
C ILE A 5 -41.48 -34.59 3.66
N GLY A 6 -41.09 -35.76 4.20
CA GLY A 6 -40.15 -35.89 5.32
C GLY A 6 -38.66 -35.95 4.96
N GLU A 7 -38.28 -36.12 3.69
CA GLU A 7 -36.85 -36.27 3.31
C GLU A 7 -36.20 -34.99 2.74
N LEU A 8 -36.98 -33.96 2.41
CA LEU A 8 -36.45 -32.75 1.78
C LEU A 8 -35.83 -31.75 2.77
N ASP A 9 -36.25 -31.77 4.04
CA ASP A 9 -35.87 -30.75 5.02
C ASP A 9 -34.43 -30.93 5.55
N ASN A 10 -33.99 -32.18 5.69
CA ASN A 10 -32.66 -32.51 6.23
C ASN A 10 -31.52 -32.19 5.23
N SER A 11 -31.81 -32.22 3.93
CA SER A 11 -30.83 -31.87 2.89
C SER A 11 -30.59 -30.35 2.78
N LEU A 12 -31.61 -29.54 3.09
CA LEU A 12 -31.53 -28.08 3.12
C LEU A 12 -30.80 -27.57 4.37
N GLU A 13 -31.02 -28.21 5.53
CA GLU A 13 -30.30 -27.89 6.76
C GLU A 13 -28.79 -28.19 6.63
N VAL A 14 -28.41 -29.32 6.04
CA VAL A 14 -26.99 -29.67 5.80
C VAL A 14 -26.32 -28.72 4.80
N LEU A 15 -27.03 -28.31 3.74
CA LEU A 15 -26.53 -27.29 2.80
C LEU A 15 -26.33 -25.93 3.50
N SER A 16 -27.25 -25.53 4.39
CA SER A 16 -27.13 -24.28 5.14
C SER A 16 -25.95 -24.29 6.13
N GLN A 17 -25.70 -25.40 6.82
CA GLN A 17 -24.60 -25.52 7.77
C GLN A 17 -23.23 -25.56 7.06
N SER A 18 -23.17 -26.16 5.86
CA SER A 18 -21.95 -26.17 5.04
C SER A 18 -21.58 -24.78 4.50
N TYR A 19 -22.57 -23.93 4.23
CA TYR A 19 -22.36 -22.57 3.72
C TYR A 19 -21.97 -21.57 4.82
N ILE A 20 -22.41 -21.81 6.07
CA ILE A 20 -22.12 -20.95 7.22
C ILE A 20 -20.71 -21.22 7.77
N LEU A 21 -20.15 -22.41 7.55
CA LEU A 21 -18.88 -22.83 8.16
C LEU A 21 -17.61 -22.17 7.63
N HIS A 22 -17.63 -21.36 6.56
CA HIS A 22 -16.41 -20.69 6.08
C HIS A 22 -16.59 -19.21 5.77
N ASN A 23 -17.31 -18.50 6.66
CA ASN A 23 -17.41 -17.04 6.71
C ASN A 23 -16.09 -16.33 7.10
N LYS A 24 -14.96 -16.92 6.68
CA LYS A 24 -13.72 -16.22 6.40
C LYS A 24 -13.73 -15.92 4.90
N PHE A 25 -14.55 -14.96 4.48
CA PHE A 25 -14.22 -14.12 3.32
C PHE A 25 -13.04 -13.23 3.71
N THR A 26 -11.92 -13.87 4.06
CA THR A 26 -10.65 -13.21 4.17
C THR A 26 -10.30 -12.79 2.75
N HIS A 27 -9.99 -11.51 2.52
CA HIS A 27 -9.64 -10.92 1.21
C HIS A 27 -8.76 -11.81 0.30
N ILE A 28 -7.99 -12.71 0.89
CA ILE A 28 -7.19 -13.76 0.26
C ILE A 28 -8.03 -14.62 -0.71
N LYS A 29 -9.20 -15.14 -0.28
CA LYS A 29 -10.04 -16.00 -1.14
C LYS A 29 -10.61 -15.26 -2.34
N THR A 30 -10.99 -13.99 -2.16
CA THR A 30 -11.54 -13.17 -3.25
C THR A 30 -10.46 -12.84 -4.28
N LEU A 31 -9.24 -12.55 -3.83
CA LEU A 31 -8.12 -12.32 -4.74
C LEU A 31 -7.79 -13.59 -5.52
N ASP A 32 -7.71 -14.75 -4.87
CA ASP A 32 -7.46 -16.02 -5.54
C ASP A 32 -8.56 -16.36 -6.55
N PHE A 33 -9.84 -16.08 -6.23
CA PHE A 33 -10.95 -16.21 -7.18
C PHE A 33 -10.76 -15.35 -8.43
N TYR A 34 -10.39 -14.08 -8.29
CA TYR A 34 -10.09 -13.23 -9.46
C TYR A 34 -8.95 -13.79 -10.30
N ARG A 35 -7.98 -14.50 -9.71
CA ARG A 35 -6.88 -15.13 -10.45
C ARG A 35 -7.39 -16.25 -11.34
N THR A 36 -8.31 -17.06 -10.82
CA THR A 36 -8.99 -18.10 -11.60
C THR A 36 -9.73 -17.50 -12.79
N ILE A 37 -10.47 -16.40 -12.59
CA ILE A 37 -11.17 -15.71 -13.68
C ILE A 37 -10.19 -15.11 -14.70
N GLU A 38 -9.10 -14.47 -14.26
CA GLU A 38 -8.07 -13.95 -15.16
C GLU A 38 -7.47 -15.06 -16.05
N GLU A 39 -7.29 -16.26 -15.52
CA GLU A 39 -6.75 -17.41 -16.24
C GLU A 39 -7.76 -18.03 -17.20
N GLU A 40 -9.00 -18.24 -16.75
CA GLU A 40 -10.09 -18.80 -17.54
C GLU A 40 -10.38 -17.95 -18.78
N TYR A 41 -10.42 -16.62 -18.60
CA TYR A 41 -10.75 -15.68 -19.66
C TYR A 41 -9.52 -15.05 -20.34
N LYS A 42 -8.29 -15.52 -20.02
CA LYS A 42 -7.02 -14.99 -20.56
C LYS A 42 -6.90 -13.47 -20.44
N LEU A 43 -7.34 -12.91 -19.32
CA LEU A 43 -7.30 -11.48 -19.05
C LEU A 43 -5.87 -11.02 -18.72
N HIS A 44 -5.62 -9.73 -18.87
CA HIS A 44 -4.35 -9.12 -18.48
C HIS A 44 -4.13 -9.25 -16.97
N LYS A 45 -3.05 -9.93 -16.58
CA LYS A 45 -2.71 -10.18 -15.18
C LYS A 45 -2.06 -8.94 -14.57
N ILE A 46 -2.64 -8.43 -13.48
CA ILE A 46 -2.02 -7.36 -12.70
C ILE A 46 -1.04 -7.98 -11.69
N ASP A 47 0.12 -7.35 -11.52
CA ASP A 47 1.11 -7.75 -10.52
C ASP A 47 0.56 -7.60 -9.11
N ARG A 48 0.74 -8.65 -8.30
CA ARG A 48 0.23 -8.69 -6.93
C ARG A 48 1.34 -8.77 -5.92
N LYS A 49 1.22 -7.94 -4.88
CA LYS A 49 2.12 -7.96 -3.72
C LYS A 49 2.16 -9.35 -3.07
N LEU A 50 1.02 -10.03 -2.97
CA LEU A 50 0.92 -11.36 -2.35
C LEU A 50 1.78 -12.41 -3.04
N GLU A 51 1.85 -12.38 -4.38
CA GLU A 51 2.62 -13.37 -5.14
C GLU A 51 4.11 -13.10 -5.07
N LYS A 52 4.51 -11.83 -5.16
CA LYS A 52 5.90 -11.41 -4.93
C LYS A 52 6.35 -11.78 -3.50
N LEU A 53 5.50 -11.58 -2.50
CA LEU A 53 5.76 -12.01 -1.12
C LEU A 53 5.91 -13.53 -1.01
N LYS A 54 5.04 -14.32 -1.65
CA LYS A 54 5.16 -15.80 -1.68
C LYS A 54 6.48 -16.25 -2.33
N ASN A 55 6.98 -15.49 -3.29
CA ASN A 55 8.21 -15.78 -4.02
C ASN A 55 9.47 -15.14 -3.39
N ASN A 56 9.37 -14.51 -2.21
CA ASN A 56 10.45 -13.73 -1.58
C ASN A 56 11.05 -12.62 -2.47
N GLU A 57 10.24 -12.08 -3.38
CA GLU A 57 10.61 -10.97 -4.25
C GLU A 57 10.09 -9.63 -3.70
N GLU A 58 10.83 -8.56 -3.93
CA GLU A 58 10.37 -7.21 -3.59
C GLU A 58 9.26 -6.79 -4.57
N PHE A 59 8.11 -6.37 -4.04
CA PHE A 59 7.03 -5.83 -4.87
C PHE A 59 7.35 -4.38 -5.26
N ILE A 60 7.78 -4.19 -6.50
CA ILE A 60 7.99 -2.87 -7.08
C ILE A 60 6.69 -2.41 -7.72
N SER A 61 6.09 -1.35 -7.18
CA SER A 61 4.94 -0.73 -7.84
C SER A 61 5.38 -0.04 -9.13
N ASN A 62 4.80 -0.42 -10.27
CA ASN A 62 4.99 0.26 -11.56
C ASN A 62 4.29 1.62 -11.66
N ASN A 63 3.81 2.18 -10.54
CA ASN A 63 3.22 3.50 -10.53
C ASN A 63 4.31 4.58 -10.65
N SER A 64 4.69 4.88 -11.89
CA SER A 64 5.71 5.89 -12.22
C SER A 64 5.46 7.24 -11.55
N ARG A 65 4.19 7.62 -11.38
CA ARG A 65 3.79 8.86 -10.70
C ARG A 65 4.14 8.83 -9.21
N SER A 66 3.88 7.72 -8.52
CA SER A 66 4.24 7.55 -7.11
C SER A 66 5.76 7.46 -6.92
N ASN A 67 6.48 6.85 -7.87
CA ASN A 67 7.94 6.75 -7.81
C ASN A 67 8.61 8.10 -8.03
N ASN A 68 8.15 8.89 -9.01
CA ASN A 68 8.64 10.26 -9.22
C ASN A 68 8.39 11.12 -7.97
N LEU A 69 7.20 11.02 -7.37
CA LEU A 69 6.87 11.75 -6.15
C LEU A 69 7.76 11.31 -4.97
N LYS A 70 8.04 10.01 -4.85
CA LYS A 70 8.96 9.45 -3.86
C LYS A 70 10.34 10.09 -3.94
N GLU A 71 10.92 10.17 -5.14
CA GLU A 71 12.25 10.75 -5.34
C GLU A 71 12.31 12.22 -4.96
N LEU A 72 11.30 13.00 -5.33
CA LEU A 72 11.23 14.43 -5.00
C LEU A 72 11.15 14.64 -3.48
N ILE A 73 10.35 13.83 -2.78
CA ILE A 73 10.24 13.91 -1.32
C ILE A 73 11.56 13.54 -0.63
N PHE A 74 12.26 12.51 -1.09
CA PHE A 74 13.56 12.17 -0.51
C PHE A 74 14.61 13.25 -0.76
N LYS A 75 14.65 13.84 -1.96
CA LYS A 75 15.54 14.98 -2.24
C LYS A 75 15.27 16.16 -1.33
N ALA A 76 14.00 16.50 -1.10
CA ALA A 76 13.62 17.55 -0.17
C ALA A 76 14.09 17.24 1.26
N ILE A 77 13.90 16.01 1.74
CA ILE A 77 14.38 15.57 3.07
C ILE A 77 15.90 15.63 3.18
N ASP A 78 16.63 15.32 2.11
CA ASP A 78 18.10 15.28 2.14
C ASP A 78 18.74 16.66 2.28
N ILE A 79 18.07 17.72 1.83
CA ILE A 79 18.55 19.10 1.92
C ILE A 79 17.91 19.91 3.05
N SER A 80 17.00 19.29 3.82
CA SER A 80 16.21 19.94 4.85
C SER A 80 16.66 19.53 6.25
N ASP A 81 16.68 20.50 7.16
CA ASP A 81 16.99 20.25 8.57
C ASP A 81 15.73 20.05 9.41
N SER A 82 14.58 20.57 8.95
CA SER A 82 13.30 20.49 9.64
C SER A 82 12.17 20.02 8.73
N LEU A 83 11.02 19.67 9.33
CA LEU A 83 9.83 19.29 8.55
C LEU A 83 9.26 20.49 7.79
N ASP A 84 9.39 21.70 8.33
CA ASP A 84 8.90 22.91 7.69
C ASP A 84 9.73 23.23 6.44
N ASP A 85 11.05 22.99 6.48
CA ASP A 85 11.91 23.11 5.30
C ASP A 85 11.51 22.11 4.20
N VAL A 86 11.19 20.87 4.59
CA VAL A 86 10.69 19.85 3.65
C VAL A 86 9.40 20.33 2.98
N ILE A 87 8.47 20.90 3.75
CA ILE A 87 7.21 21.42 3.20
C ILE A 87 7.50 22.56 2.23
N HIS A 88 8.36 23.50 2.61
CA HIS A 88 8.71 24.65 1.78
C HIS A 88 9.36 24.24 0.46
N GLU A 89 10.30 23.29 0.48
CA GLU A 89 10.94 22.79 -0.73
C GLU A 89 9.95 22.06 -1.64
N LEU A 90 9.03 21.27 -1.06
CA LEU A 90 7.99 20.61 -1.84
C LEU A 90 7.00 21.60 -2.46
N GLU A 91 6.67 22.68 -1.76
CA GLU A 91 5.82 23.76 -2.29
C GLU A 91 6.47 24.47 -3.48
N ASN A 92 7.78 24.70 -3.44
CA ASN A 92 8.56 25.23 -4.58
C ASN A 92 8.49 24.31 -5.81
N GLN A 93 8.29 23.01 -5.59
CA GLN A 93 8.10 22.00 -6.64
C GLN A 93 6.62 21.77 -7.02
N VAL A 94 5.70 22.62 -6.54
CA VAL A 94 4.25 22.52 -6.76
C VAL A 94 3.67 21.22 -6.20
N ILE A 95 4.24 20.72 -5.10
CA ILE A 95 3.75 19.57 -4.34
C ILE A 95 3.17 20.09 -3.03
N LYS A 96 1.86 19.87 -2.82
CA LYS A 96 1.20 20.29 -1.59
C LYS A 96 1.31 19.21 -0.53
N THR A 97 1.70 19.60 0.68
CA THR A 97 1.79 18.69 1.83
C THR A 97 0.62 18.97 2.78
N SER A 98 -0.07 17.90 3.21
CA SER A 98 -1.15 18.00 4.20
C SER A 98 -0.83 17.12 5.40
N ILE A 99 -0.87 17.72 6.60
CA ILE A 99 -0.55 17.06 7.86
C ILE A 99 -1.81 16.98 8.72
N GLY A 100 -2.11 15.78 9.20
CA GLY A 100 -3.15 15.51 10.18
C GLY A 100 -2.69 14.37 11.10
N ARG A 101 -3.48 13.30 11.21
CA ARG A 101 -3.02 12.06 11.88
C ARG A 101 -1.83 11.40 11.16
N GLY A 102 -1.62 11.73 9.89
CA GLY A 102 -0.48 11.31 9.10
C GLY A 102 -0.07 12.42 8.13
N ILE A 103 0.64 12.05 7.07
CA ILE A 103 1.07 12.98 6.03
C ILE A 103 0.64 12.47 4.66
N SER A 104 0.20 13.39 3.81
CA SER A 104 -0.13 13.14 2.41
C SER A 104 0.44 14.22 1.51
N PHE A 105 0.79 13.82 0.29
CA PHE A 105 1.42 14.66 -0.71
C PHE A 105 0.52 14.70 -1.94
N THR A 106 0.18 15.90 -2.40
CA THR A 106 -0.60 16.12 -3.62
C THR A 106 0.33 16.63 -4.70
N ASP A 107 0.43 15.89 -5.78
CA ASP A 107 1.32 16.27 -6.88
C ASP A 107 0.77 17.42 -7.72
N LYS A 108 1.58 17.91 -8.67
CA LYS A 108 1.23 19.00 -9.60
C LYS A 108 -0.04 18.74 -10.44
N LYS A 109 -0.45 17.47 -10.57
CA LYS A 109 -1.62 17.03 -11.32
C LYS A 109 -2.83 16.76 -10.40
N GLY A 110 -2.74 17.12 -9.12
CA GLY A 110 -3.84 17.05 -8.15
C GLY A 110 -4.11 15.67 -7.55
N ALA A 111 -3.27 14.64 -7.79
CA ALA A 111 -3.46 13.35 -7.12
C ALA A 111 -2.79 13.36 -5.76
N SER A 112 -3.55 12.95 -4.75
CA SER A 112 -3.10 12.86 -3.37
C SER A 112 -2.66 11.45 -3.02
N PHE A 113 -1.49 11.33 -2.41
CA PHE A 113 -0.88 10.08 -1.99
C PHE A 113 -0.53 10.15 -0.50
N LYS A 114 -0.98 9.15 0.26
CA LYS A 114 -0.56 9.00 1.66
C LYS A 114 0.92 8.63 1.71
N GLY A 115 1.71 9.32 2.51
CA GLY A 115 3.17 9.11 2.56
C GLY A 115 3.55 7.65 2.85
N SER A 116 2.88 7.00 3.80
CA SER A 116 3.10 5.59 4.13
C SER A 116 2.75 4.60 3.01
N ALA A 117 1.93 5.01 2.04
CA ALA A 117 1.60 4.20 0.88
C ALA A 117 2.66 4.34 -0.24
N ILE A 118 3.36 5.48 -0.30
CA ILE A 118 4.50 5.71 -1.19
C ILE A 118 5.72 4.94 -0.68
N ASP A 119 6.06 5.14 0.60
CA ASP A 119 7.12 4.41 1.30
C ASP A 119 6.87 4.48 2.81
N ARG A 120 7.15 3.40 3.55
CA ARG A 120 6.98 3.38 5.01
C ARG A 120 7.79 4.48 5.71
N LYS A 121 8.95 4.83 5.17
CA LYS A 121 9.82 5.92 5.66
C LYS A 121 9.21 7.31 5.45
N LEU A 122 8.28 7.46 4.51
CA LEU A 122 7.58 8.72 4.23
C LEU A 122 6.29 8.88 5.05
N SER A 123 6.09 8.05 6.08
CA SER A 123 5.12 8.37 7.13
C SER A 123 5.57 9.60 7.92
N LEU A 124 4.63 10.29 8.58
CA LEU A 124 4.96 11.50 9.37
C LEU A 124 6.04 11.20 10.43
N SER A 125 5.94 10.08 11.13
CA SER A 125 6.96 9.62 12.08
C SER A 125 8.26 9.23 11.39
N GLY A 126 8.17 8.57 10.23
CA GLY A 126 9.35 8.22 9.44
C GLY A 126 10.16 9.44 9.01
N ILE A 127 9.50 10.50 8.52
CA ILE A 127 10.15 11.74 8.11
C ILE A 127 10.79 12.43 9.31
N LYS A 128 10.07 12.55 10.45
CA LYS A 128 10.65 13.09 11.68
C LYS A 128 11.89 12.33 12.15
N ASN A 129 11.90 11.01 11.99
CA ASN A 129 13.07 10.19 12.32
C ASN A 129 14.24 10.45 11.34
N LEU A 130 13.96 10.58 10.05
CA LEU A 130 14.96 10.89 9.03
C LEU A 130 15.60 12.27 9.24
N LEU A 131 14.82 13.21 9.75
CA LEU A 131 15.24 14.57 10.14
C LEU A 131 15.73 14.64 11.59
N SER A 132 15.86 13.51 12.29
CA SER A 132 16.38 13.55 13.66
C SER A 132 17.89 13.84 13.64
N TYR A 133 18.37 14.59 14.64
CA TYR A 133 19.79 14.93 14.78
C TYR A 133 20.71 13.71 14.63
N LYS A 134 20.34 12.58 15.23
CA LYS A 134 21.09 11.32 15.14
C LYS A 134 21.22 10.80 13.70
N GLU A 135 20.18 10.92 12.89
CA GLU A 135 20.22 10.50 11.49
C GLU A 135 20.92 11.54 10.61
N GLN A 136 20.78 12.83 10.91
CA GLN A 136 21.52 13.90 10.23
C GLN A 136 23.04 13.75 10.46
N GLU A 137 23.47 13.53 11.70
CA GLU A 137 24.88 13.31 12.06
C GLU A 137 25.46 12.10 11.32
N LYS A 138 24.70 11.00 11.21
CA LYS A 138 25.12 9.83 10.42
C LYS A 138 25.30 10.16 8.94
N ARG A 139 24.45 11.01 8.34
CA ARG A 139 24.57 11.41 6.94
C ARG A 139 25.80 12.29 6.74
N PHE A 140 26.01 13.25 7.64
CA PHE A 140 27.18 14.13 7.64
C PHE A 140 28.49 13.35 7.74
N ASN A 141 28.58 12.42 8.71
CA ASN A 141 29.77 11.59 8.93
C ASN A 141 30.04 10.61 7.77
N ARG A 142 28.99 10.14 7.06
CA ARG A 142 29.18 9.33 5.83
C ARG A 142 29.70 10.17 4.66
N GLY A 143 29.31 11.44 4.56
CA GLY A 143 29.80 12.37 3.54
C GLY A 143 31.27 12.74 3.72
N LEU A 144 31.75 12.81 4.97
CA LEU A 144 33.15 13.09 5.32
C LEU A 144 34.11 11.90 5.12
N SER A 145 33.59 10.67 4.95
CA SER A 145 34.39 9.46 4.79
C SER A 145 34.72 9.15 3.31
N ARG A 146 34.56 10.11 2.40
CA ARG A 146 34.86 9.98 0.96
C ARG A 146 35.99 10.90 0.54
#